data_AF-A0A848LID7-F1
#
_entry.id   AF-A0A848LID7-F1
#
_cell.length_a   1.000
_cell.length_b   1.000
_cell.length_c   1.000
_cell.angle_alpha   90.00
_cell.angle_beta   90.00
_cell.angle_gamma   90.00
#
_symmetry.space_group_name_H-M   'P 1'
#
loop_
_entity.id
_entity.type
_entity.pdbx_description
1 polymer ?
#
loop_
_entity_poly.entity_id
_entity_poly.type
_entity_poly.pdbx_seq_one_letter_code
_entity_poly.pdbx_strand_id
1 'polypeptide(L)'
;MDIRFGPALRPAAWEEVMSASREWREWHLTPNGWVQGSVQTDFSDVKQMPTPADRVLTCRYLEELGAAGGKWHKGVSEEWRSKDETTVGTLLKQFGECPRKLF
;
A
#
# COMPACT_ATOMS: atom_id res chain seq x y z
N MET A 1 28.20 -28.67 25.61
CA MET A 1 27.23 -27.57 25.61
C MET A 1 26.70 -27.44 24.20
N ASP A 2 25.53 -28.02 23.99
CA ASP A 2 24.82 -28.11 22.72
C ASP A 2 23.98 -26.84 22.59
N ILE A 3 24.26 -25.98 21.61
CA ILE A 3 23.37 -24.86 21.27
C ILE A 3 22.86 -25.13 19.86
N ARG A 4 21.66 -25.71 19.79
CA ARG A 4 20.87 -25.82 18.57
C ARG A 4 20.29 -24.44 18.24
N PHE A 5 20.78 -23.81 17.17
CA PHE A 5 20.06 -22.72 16.51
C PHE A 5 19.20 -23.34 15.41
N GLY A 6 17.88 -23.26 15.56
CA GLY A 6 16.90 -23.64 14.54
C GLY A 6 16.95 -22.71 13.32
N PRO A 7 16.28 -23.06 12.21
CA PRO A 7 16.40 -22.32 10.96
C PRO A 7 15.55 -21.04 11.04
N ALA A 8 16.19 -19.89 11.19
CA ALA A 8 15.57 -18.61 10.86
C ALA A 8 15.72 -18.35 9.34
N LEU A 9 15.13 -19.22 8.51
CA LEU A 9 14.90 -18.88 7.11
C LEU A 9 13.71 -17.94 7.06
N ARG A 10 14.01 -16.63 7.06
CA ARG A 10 13.33 -15.65 6.20
C ARG A 10 13.96 -14.27 6.35
N PRO A 11 14.78 -13.87 5.37
CA PRO A 11 14.70 -12.53 4.83
C PRO A 11 14.16 -12.63 3.41
N ALA A 12 12.93 -12.14 3.19
CA ALA A 12 12.53 -11.72 1.85
C ALA A 12 13.28 -10.42 1.54
N ALA A 13 14.59 -10.55 1.28
CA ALA A 13 15.48 -9.49 0.90
C ALA A 13 16.02 -9.84 -0.50
N TRP A 14 15.24 -9.53 -1.54
CA TRP A 14 15.75 -9.40 -2.93
C TRP A 14 14.77 -8.78 -3.94
N GLU A 15 13.64 -8.18 -3.54
CA GLU A 15 12.86 -7.35 -4.49
C GLU A 15 12.97 -5.86 -4.15
N GLU A 16 14.21 -5.37 -3.98
CA GLU A 16 14.54 -4.13 -4.67
C GLU A 16 14.64 -4.47 -6.15
N VAL A 17 13.48 -4.60 -6.79
CA VAL A 17 13.43 -4.61 -8.24
C VAL A 17 14.02 -3.27 -8.65
N MET A 18 15.10 -3.29 -9.42
CA MET A 18 15.68 -2.13 -10.11
C MET A 18 14.63 -1.56 -11.08
N SER A 19 13.59 -0.94 -10.54
CA SER A 19 12.59 -0.23 -11.30
C SER A 19 13.14 1.15 -11.61
N ALA A 20 12.92 1.62 -12.84
CA ALA A 20 13.27 2.99 -13.21
C ALA A 20 12.40 4.03 -12.48
N SER A 21 11.18 3.64 -12.08
CA SER A 21 10.29 4.44 -11.25
C SER A 21 9.37 3.52 -10.43
N ARG A 22 9.11 3.88 -9.17
CA ARG A 22 8.21 3.12 -8.29
C ARG A 22 7.56 4.06 -7.29
N GLU A 23 6.38 4.55 -7.66
CA GLU A 23 5.62 5.52 -6.88
C GLU A 23 4.36 4.87 -6.33
N TRP A 24 4.02 5.18 -5.08
CA TRP A 24 2.78 4.68 -4.49
C TRP A 24 2.16 5.66 -3.51
N ARG A 25 0.84 5.55 -3.36
CA ARG A 25 0.08 6.27 -2.36
C ARG A 25 -0.87 5.34 -1.62
N GLU A 26 -0.87 5.48 -0.30
CA GLU A 26 -1.89 4.90 0.55
C GLU A 26 -3.18 5.72 0.54
N TRP A 27 -4.29 5.01 0.63
CA TRP A 27 -5.63 5.54 0.77
C TRP A 27 -6.31 4.82 1.92
N HIS A 28 -6.90 5.58 2.84
CA HIS A 28 -7.62 5.05 3.99
C HIS A 28 -9.12 5.32 3.81
N LEU A 29 -9.94 4.27 3.80
CA LEU A 29 -11.38 4.42 3.82
C LEU A 29 -11.81 4.67 5.26
N THR A 30 -12.56 5.74 5.49
CA THR A 30 -13.16 6.11 6.78
C THR A 30 -14.68 6.23 6.60
N PRO A 31 -15.46 6.34 7.68
CA PRO A 31 -16.89 6.66 7.60
C PRO A 31 -17.19 7.96 6.84
N ASN A 32 -16.22 8.88 6.75
CA ASN A 32 -16.34 10.15 6.04
C ASN A 32 -15.82 10.09 4.59
N GLY A 33 -15.38 8.92 4.13
CA GLY A 33 -14.83 8.71 2.78
C GLY A 33 -13.34 8.43 2.76
N TRP A 34 -12.75 8.56 1.56
CA TRP A 34 -11.35 8.26 1.31
C TRP A 34 -10.42 9.39 1.74
N VAL A 35 -9.46 9.07 2.60
CA VAL A 35 -8.44 9.98 3.10
C VAL A 35 -7.08 9.59 2.54
N GLN A 36 -6.30 10.57 2.10
CA GLN A 36 -4.93 10.35 1.65
C GLN A 36 -4.06 9.86 2.81
N GLY A 37 -3.26 8.83 2.55
CA GLY A 37 -2.25 8.29 3.46
C GLY A 37 -0.84 8.63 3.01
N SER A 38 0.10 7.83 3.48
CA SER A 38 1.52 7.97 3.15
C SER A 38 1.76 7.85 1.65
N VAL A 39 2.81 8.51 1.16
CA VAL A 39 3.15 8.53 -0.26
C VAL A 39 4.65 8.39 -0.46
N GLN A 40 5.04 7.61 -1.47
CA GLN A 40 6.39 7.56 -2.00
C GLN A 40 6.36 8.00 -3.46
N THR A 41 7.22 8.95 -3.80
CA THR A 41 7.49 9.38 -5.16
C THR A 41 8.93 9.08 -5.50
N ASP A 42 9.28 9.11 -6.79
CA ASP A 42 10.65 8.79 -7.20
C ASP A 42 11.68 9.72 -6.53
N PHE A 43 12.84 9.14 -6.20
CA PHE A 43 13.98 9.83 -5.62
C PHE A 43 13.70 10.59 -4.32
N SER A 44 12.60 10.26 -3.62
CA SER A 44 12.18 10.88 -2.37
C SER A 44 11.95 9.85 -1.28
N ASP A 45 12.24 10.22 -0.03
CA ASP A 45 11.84 9.44 1.12
C ASP A 45 10.32 9.31 1.21
N VAL A 46 9.85 8.24 1.86
CA VAL A 46 8.42 8.06 2.10
C VAL A 46 7.90 9.20 2.98
N LYS A 47 6.96 9.99 2.45
CA LYS A 47 6.22 10.96 3.24
C LYS A 47 5.16 10.22 4.07
N GLN A 48 5.52 9.93 5.31
CA GLN A 48 4.63 9.31 6.28
C GLN A 48 3.48 10.26 6.63
N MET A 49 2.24 9.75 6.59
CA MET A 49 1.06 10.47 7.06
C MET A 49 0.37 9.72 8.19
N PRO A 50 -0.26 10.43 9.14
CA PRO A 50 -0.96 9.78 10.24
C PRO A 50 -2.11 8.94 9.69
N THR A 51 -2.14 7.67 10.12
CA THR A 51 -3.24 6.79 9.76
C THR A 51 -4.48 7.13 10.60
N PRO A 52 -5.65 7.36 9.99
CA PRO A 52 -6.88 7.63 10.73
C PRO A 52 -7.22 6.49 11.70
N ALA A 53 -7.66 6.84 12.91
CA ALA A 53 -8.03 5.87 13.95
C ALA A 53 -9.34 5.14 13.62
N ASP A 54 -10.20 5.77 12.84
CA ASP A 54 -11.50 5.30 12.37
C ASP A 54 -11.43 4.65 10.97
N ARG A 55 -10.23 4.36 10.46
CA ARG A 55 -10.10 3.67 9.18
C ARG A 55 -10.75 2.29 9.24
N VAL A 56 -11.40 1.91 8.15
CA VAL A 56 -12.00 0.58 7.95
C VAL A 56 -11.26 -0.23 6.89
N LEU A 57 -10.53 0.43 6.00
CA LEU A 57 -9.72 -0.19 4.94
C LEU A 57 -8.52 0.70 4.64
N THR A 58 -7.39 0.10 4.29
CA THR A 58 -6.22 0.77 3.72
C THR A 58 -5.82 0.05 2.46
N CYS A 59 -5.70 0.81 1.39
CA CYS A 59 -5.23 0.34 0.11
C CYS A 59 -4.00 1.15 -0.30
N ARG A 60 -3.13 0.55 -1.10
CA ARG A 60 -2.01 1.23 -1.73
C ARG A 60 -2.20 1.19 -3.24
N TYR A 61 -2.23 2.36 -3.85
CA TYR A 61 -2.15 2.50 -5.28
C TYR A 61 -0.68 2.61 -5.68
N LEU A 62 -0.23 1.79 -6.63
CA LEU A 62 1.14 1.70 -7.13
C LEU A 62 1.17 2.05 -8.61
N GLU A 63 2.13 2.89 -9.00
CA GLU A 63 2.58 3.06 -10.38
C GLU A 63 4.07 2.71 -10.45
N GLU A 64 4.43 1.76 -11.33
CA GLU A 64 5.79 1.24 -11.45
C GLU A 64 6.20 1.16 -12.92
N LEU A 65 7.45 1.52 -13.20
CA LEU A 65 8.07 1.43 -14.52
C LEU A 65 9.40 0.69 -14.41
N GLY A 66 9.43 -0.59 -14.79
CA GLY A 66 10.61 -1.44 -14.61
C GLY A 66 11.88 -0.96 -15.34
N ALA A 67 11.76 -0.29 -16.49
CA ALA A 67 12.89 0.26 -17.24
C ALA A 67 12.48 1.50 -18.04
N ALA A 68 13.45 2.38 -18.33
CA ALA A 68 13.23 3.55 -19.18
C ALA A 68 12.70 3.12 -20.57
N GLY A 69 11.54 3.67 -20.97
CA GLY A 69 10.84 3.29 -22.21
C GLY A 69 10.01 2.00 -22.11
N GLY A 70 9.93 1.37 -20.93
CA GLY A 70 9.05 0.25 -20.66
C GLY A 70 7.57 0.64 -20.55
N LYS A 71 6.71 -0.33 -20.20
CA LYS A 71 5.29 -0.09 -19.93
C LYS A 71 5.08 0.23 -18.45
N TRP A 72 4.18 1.18 -18.18
CA TRP A 72 3.71 1.45 -16.83
C TRP A 72 2.84 0.32 -16.32
N HIS A 73 3.16 -0.16 -15.12
CA HIS A 73 2.36 -1.09 -14.35
C HIS A 73 1.63 -0.31 -13.26
N LYS A 74 0.30 -0.37 -13.28
CA LYS A 74 -0.56 0.32 -12.31
C LYS A 74 -1.38 -0.72 -11.56
N GLY A 75 -1.47 -0.60 -10.24
CA GLY A 75 -2.14 -1.58 -9.41
C GLY A 75 -2.67 -1.00 -8.11
N VAL A 76 -3.64 -1.68 -7.52
CA VAL A 76 -4.10 -1.42 -6.15
C VAL A 76 -3.90 -2.69 -5.33
N SER A 77 -3.22 -2.58 -4.20
CA SER A 77 -3.14 -3.63 -3.18
C SER A 77 -3.93 -3.23 -1.93
N GLU A 78 -4.55 -4.20 -1.25
CA GLU A 78 -5.08 -3.99 0.09
C GLU A 78 -3.96 -4.23 1.11
N GLU A 79 -3.62 -3.21 1.88
CA GLU A 79 -2.58 -3.30 2.91
C GLU A 79 -3.17 -3.67 4.27
N TRP A 80 -4.40 -3.23 4.54
CA TRP A 80 -5.08 -3.52 5.80
C TRP A 80 -6.60 -3.44 5.65
N ARG A 81 -7.32 -4.31 6.34
CA ARG A 81 -8.79 -4.36 6.35
C ARG A 81 -9.30 -4.60 7.77
N SER A 82 -10.33 -3.86 8.17
CA SER A 82 -11.01 -4.07 9.44
C SER A 82 -11.76 -5.40 9.47
N LYS A 83 -11.94 -5.98 10.66
CA LYS A 83 -12.74 -7.20 10.87
C LYS A 83 -14.23 -6.97 10.63
N ASP A 84 -14.69 -5.72 10.67
CA ASP A 84 -16.07 -5.37 10.38
C ASP A 84 -16.31 -5.29 8.86
N GLU A 85 -16.45 -6.45 8.24
CA GLU A 85 -16.70 -6.59 6.81
C GLU A 85 -18.00 -5.91 6.35
N THR A 86 -18.99 -5.81 7.24
CA THR A 86 -20.29 -5.19 6.93
C THR A 86 -20.11 -3.68 6.73
N THR A 87 -19.39 -3.04 7.64
CA THR A 87 -19.06 -1.61 7.54
C THR A 87 -18.16 -1.35 6.34
N VAL A 88 -17.15 -2.17 6.08
CA VAL A 88 -16.28 -2.03 4.91
C VAL A 88 -17.08 -2.13 3.61
N GLY A 89 -17.93 -3.15 3.47
CA GLY A 89 -18.75 -3.34 2.27
C GLY A 89 -19.75 -2.21 2.05
N THR A 90 -20.33 -1.68 3.11
CA THR A 90 -21.26 -0.54 3.05
C THR A 90 -20.55 0.73 2.59
N LEU A 91 -19.39 1.03 3.19
CA LEU A 91 -18.61 2.21 2.85
C LEU A 91 -18.01 2.13 1.44
N LEU A 92 -17.58 0.94 0.98
CA LEU A 92 -17.14 0.75 -0.41
C LEU A 92 -18.28 0.96 -1.41
N LYS A 93 -19.51 0.54 -1.08
CA LYS A 93 -20.68 0.82 -1.92
C LYS A 93 -21.03 2.31 -1.94
N GLN A 94 -20.81 3.01 -0.83
CA GLN A 94 -21.13 4.43 -0.69
C GLN A 94 -20.09 5.35 -1.34
N PHE A 95 -18.80 5.09 -1.11
CA PHE A 95 -17.70 5.96 -1.53
C PHE A 95 -16.92 5.43 -2.75
N GLY A 96 -17.22 4.22 -3.20
CA GLY A 96 -16.53 3.54 -4.29
C GLY A 96 -15.27 2.80 -3.84
N GLU A 97 -14.63 2.13 -4.81
CA GLU A 97 -13.37 1.42 -4.63
C GLU A 97 -12.21 2.36 -4.29
N CYS A 98 -11.05 1.77 -3.96
CA CYS A 98 -9.83 2.53 -3.71
C CYS A 98 -9.50 3.48 -4.86
N PRO A 99 -9.20 4.76 -4.56
CA PRO A 99 -8.75 5.71 -5.57
C PRO A 99 -7.48 5.22 -6.26
N ARG A 100 -7.51 5.24 -7.60
CA ARG A 100 -6.39 4.86 -8.46
C ARG A 100 -5.60 6.10 -8.91
N LYS A 101 -5.11 6.86 -7.94
CA LYS A 101 -4.38 8.11 -8.20
C LYS A 101 -3.29 8.36 -7.18
N LEU A 102 -2.18 8.93 -7.65
CA LEU A 102 -1.05 9.37 -6.83
C LEU A 102 -1.23 10.77 -6.24
N PHE A 103 -2.15 11.61 -6.75
CA PHE A 103 -2.40 12.98 -6.27
C PHE A 103 -3.89 13.33 -6.34
#